data_AF-A0A2T3JH35-F1
#
_entry.id   AF-A0A2T3JH35-F1
#
_cell.length_a   1.000
_cell.length_b   1.000
_cell.length_c   1.000
_cell.angle_alpha   90.00
_cell.angle_beta   90.00
_cell.angle_gamma   90.00
#
_symmetry.space_group_name_H-M   'P 1'
#
loop_
_entity.id
_entity.type
_entity.pdbx_description
1 polymer ?
#
loop_
_entity_poly.entity_id
_entity_poly.type
_entity_poly.pdbx_seq_one_letter_code
_entity_poly.pdbx_strand_id
1 'polypeptide(L)'
;MELEEPIKPEEAEQIEHHSEDDEKRFANSFNDDVDFDPTQTDVKPKDEPEAMSIEAAAGIVFMGLMATESTLKMAVHKDFKFDADQAENVAYKVAPLIVKYGGKPPPWLEPYMDEIMALFAIGLLGFSSMMQVRKLKLEDVKSKKAANDDNNDKEAA
;
A
#
# COMPACT_ATOMS: atom_id res chain seq x y z
N MET A 1 -39.92 49.61 -36.37
CA MET A 1 -38.48 49.29 -36.34
C MET A 1 -37.97 50.14 -35.19
N GLU A 2 -37.81 49.65 -33.96
CA GLU A 2 -37.28 48.36 -33.50
C GLU A 2 -38.15 47.71 -32.39
N LEU A 3 -38.03 46.39 -32.29
CA LEU A 3 -38.47 45.52 -31.20
C LEU A 3 -37.28 45.37 -30.24
N GLU A 4 -37.49 45.36 -28.92
CA GLU A 4 -36.61 44.72 -27.90
C GLU A 4 -37.28 44.91 -26.51
N GLU A 5 -38.11 43.98 -26.05
CA GLU A 5 -37.85 42.78 -25.22
C GLU A 5 -38.36 43.00 -23.76
N PRO A 6 -39.38 42.26 -23.29
CA PRO A 6 -39.84 42.35 -21.91
C PRO A 6 -38.88 41.62 -20.95
N ILE A 7 -38.51 42.31 -19.88
CA ILE A 7 -37.69 41.83 -18.77
C ILE A 7 -38.26 40.51 -18.24
N LYS A 8 -37.49 39.42 -18.39
CA LYS A 8 -37.77 38.11 -17.79
C LYS A 8 -37.76 38.22 -16.26
N PRO A 9 -38.82 37.82 -15.54
CA PRO A 9 -38.71 37.59 -14.11
C PRO A 9 -37.83 36.37 -13.86
N GLU A 10 -36.70 36.64 -13.23
CA GLU A 10 -35.69 35.74 -12.70
C GLU A 10 -36.31 34.85 -11.60
N GLU A 11 -35.95 33.57 -11.67
CA GLU A 11 -36.08 32.49 -10.69
C GLU A 11 -37.12 32.64 -9.56
N ALA A 12 -38.19 31.86 -9.67
CA ALA A 12 -38.95 31.41 -8.52
C ALA A 12 -38.00 30.68 -7.55
N GLU A 13 -37.83 31.23 -6.36
CA GLU A 13 -37.21 30.57 -5.21
C GLU A 13 -37.83 29.18 -5.03
N GLN A 14 -37.09 28.14 -5.39
CA GLN A 14 -37.43 26.77 -5.04
C GLN A 14 -37.18 26.64 -3.54
N ILE A 15 -38.26 26.69 -2.76
CA ILE A 15 -38.21 26.39 -1.33
C ILE A 15 -37.74 24.93 -1.21
N GLU A 16 -36.50 24.74 -0.77
CA GLU A 16 -35.86 23.43 -0.62
C GLU A 16 -36.60 22.65 0.48
N HIS A 17 -37.41 21.67 0.08
CA HIS A 17 -38.11 20.78 1.00
C HIS A 17 -37.15 19.70 1.47
N HIS A 18 -36.57 19.87 2.66
CA HIS A 18 -35.85 18.80 3.34
C HIS A 18 -36.84 17.72 3.79
N SER A 19 -36.46 16.45 3.62
CA SER A 19 -37.26 15.31 4.10
C SER A 19 -37.30 15.31 5.63
N GLU A 20 -38.41 14.88 6.24
CA GLU A 20 -38.51 14.67 7.69
C GLU A 20 -37.42 13.74 8.23
N ASP A 21 -36.87 12.86 7.38
CA ASP A 21 -35.76 11.99 7.73
C ASP A 21 -34.41 12.74 7.84
N ASP A 22 -34.21 13.79 7.04
CA ASP A 22 -33.02 14.63 7.12
C ASP A 22 -33.07 15.52 8.38
N GLU A 23 -34.26 16.04 8.73
CA GLU A 23 -34.45 16.78 9.98
C GLU A 23 -34.19 15.90 11.21
N LYS A 24 -34.64 14.64 11.19
CA LYS A 24 -34.37 13.67 12.28
C LYS A 24 -32.90 13.30 12.37
N ARG A 25 -32.20 13.15 11.23
CA ARG A 25 -30.74 12.93 11.21
C ARG A 25 -29.98 14.12 11.78
N PHE A 26 -30.39 15.34 11.42
CA PHE A 26 -29.80 16.55 11.96
C PHE A 26 -30.05 16.65 13.47
N ALA A 27 -31.28 16.44 13.94
CA ALA A 27 -31.60 16.45 15.37
C ALA A 27 -30.82 15.39 16.17
N ASN A 28 -30.63 14.19 15.61
CA ASN A 28 -29.83 13.15 16.25
C ASN A 28 -28.33 13.48 16.29
N SER A 29 -27.82 14.39 15.43
CA SER A 29 -26.41 14.79 15.46
C SER A 29 -26.06 15.66 16.69
N PHE A 30 -27.06 16.26 17.34
CA PHE A 30 -26.90 17.05 18.58
C PHE A 30 -27.18 16.25 19.86
N ASN A 31 -27.73 15.04 19.75
CA ASN A 31 -28.07 14.19 20.89
C ASN A 31 -26.94 13.25 21.34
N ASP A 32 -25.85 13.15 20.57
CA ASP A 32 -24.61 12.60 21.12
C ASP A 32 -24.02 13.67 22.05
N ASP A 33 -23.78 13.30 23.30
CA ASP A 33 -23.31 14.15 24.41
C ASP A 33 -22.00 14.91 24.09
N VAL A 34 -22.08 15.94 23.24
CA VAL A 34 -20.98 16.86 22.94
C VAL A 34 -21.15 18.07 23.84
N ASP A 35 -20.51 17.98 25.01
CA ASP A 35 -20.32 19.11 25.91
C ASP A 35 -19.47 20.17 25.16
N PHE A 36 -20.13 21.15 24.55
CA PHE A 36 -19.47 22.20 23.78
C PHE A 36 -18.76 23.15 24.75
N ASP A 37 -17.47 22.88 25.01
CA ASP A 37 -16.58 23.76 25.76
C ASP A 37 -15.82 24.68 24.77
N PRO A 38 -16.17 25.98 24.70
CA PRO A 38 -15.55 26.94 23.79
C PRO A 38 -14.08 27.26 24.15
N THR A 39 -13.51 26.62 25.18
CA THR A 39 -12.09 26.73 25.53
C THR A 39 -11.22 25.60 24.94
N GLN A 40 -11.82 24.54 24.38
CA GLN A 40 -11.06 23.48 23.71
C GLN A 40 -10.70 23.88 22.28
N THR A 41 -9.50 24.43 22.10
CA THR A 41 -8.92 24.70 20.77
C THR A 41 -8.18 23.49 20.18
N ASP A 42 -8.36 22.29 20.74
CA ASP A 42 -7.78 21.05 20.26
C ASP A 42 -8.89 20.10 19.80
N VAL A 43 -9.35 20.28 18.57
CA VAL A 43 -10.00 19.19 17.84
C VAL A 43 -8.91 18.14 17.57
N LYS A 44 -8.73 17.20 18.50
CA LYS A 44 -7.99 15.98 18.22
C LYS A 44 -8.72 15.25 17.09
N PRO A 45 -8.05 14.94 15.96
CA PRO A 45 -8.65 14.09 14.93
C PRO A 45 -9.08 12.77 15.58
N LYS A 46 -10.33 12.35 15.33
CA LYS A 46 -10.96 11.15 15.91
C LYS A 46 -10.42 9.82 15.32
N ASP A 47 -9.23 9.87 14.74
CA ASP A 47 -8.49 8.76 14.12
C ASP A 47 -7.00 8.82 14.55
N GLU A 48 -6.73 8.92 15.85
CA GLU A 48 -5.38 8.59 16.35
C GLU A 48 -5.22 7.07 16.27
N PRO A 49 -4.42 6.51 15.35
CA PRO A 49 -4.05 5.10 15.46
C PRO A 49 -3.36 4.93 16.81
N GLU A 50 -3.69 3.86 17.54
CA GLU A 50 -3.02 3.50 18.78
C GLU A 50 -1.52 3.72 18.62
N ALA A 51 -0.94 4.55 19.49
CA ALA A 51 0.45 4.95 19.40
C ALA A 51 1.33 3.69 19.39
N MET A 52 1.81 3.31 18.21
CA MET A 52 2.61 2.11 18.04
C MET A 52 3.91 2.27 18.80
N SER A 53 4.25 1.30 19.65
CA SER A 53 5.53 1.34 20.36
C SER A 53 6.69 1.19 19.37
N ILE A 54 7.85 1.77 19.72
CA ILE A 54 9.08 1.62 18.92
C ILE A 54 9.44 0.15 18.74
N GLU A 55 9.18 -0.68 19.75
CA GLU A 55 9.42 -2.12 19.71
C GLU A 55 8.48 -2.84 18.73
N ALA A 56 7.18 -2.50 18.75
CA ALA A 56 6.23 -3.03 17.78
C ALA A 56 6.58 -2.60 16.34
N ALA A 57 6.95 -1.34 16.16
CA ALA A 57 7.40 -0.80 14.87
C ALA A 57 8.68 -1.48 14.37
N ALA A 58 9.67 -1.68 15.25
CA ALA A 58 10.88 -2.44 14.92
C ALA A 58 10.54 -3.89 14.55
N GLY A 59 9.63 -4.53 15.28
CA GLY A 59 9.15 -5.88 14.96
C GLY A 59 8.55 -6.00 13.56
N ILE A 60 7.75 -5.02 13.13
CA ILE A 60 7.20 -4.96 11.77
C ILE A 60 8.31 -4.84 10.73
N VAL A 61 9.28 -3.93 10.94
CA VAL A 61 10.41 -3.76 10.02
C VAL A 61 11.23 -5.04 9.94
N PHE A 62 11.53 -5.65 11.09
CA PHE A 62 12.28 -6.90 11.16
C PHE A 62 11.57 -8.03 10.40
N MET A 63 10.25 -8.17 10.54
CA MET A 63 9.46 -9.12 9.77
C MET A 63 9.56 -8.87 8.26
N GLY A 64 9.54 -7.61 7.83
CA GLY A 64 9.75 -7.23 6.43
C GLY A 64 11.15 -7.60 5.91
N LEU A 65 12.20 -7.43 6.74
CA LEU A 65 13.56 -7.86 6.40
C LEU A 65 13.66 -9.39 6.28
N MET A 66 13.00 -10.14 7.16
CA MET A 66 12.95 -11.61 7.09
C MET A 66 12.23 -12.10 5.82
N ALA A 67 11.12 -11.47 5.44
CA ALA A 67 10.42 -11.75 4.19
C ALA A 67 11.32 -11.47 2.97
N THR A 68 12.06 -10.36 3.03
CA THR A 68 13.03 -9.98 2.00
C THR A 68 14.14 -11.03 1.89
N GLU A 69 14.71 -11.48 3.01
CA GLU A 69 15.72 -12.54 3.04
C GLU A 69 15.21 -13.82 2.37
N SER A 70 13.98 -14.23 2.68
CA SER A 70 13.35 -15.41 2.08
C SER A 70 13.22 -15.28 0.56
N THR A 71 12.81 -14.11 0.07
CA THR A 71 12.73 -13.85 -1.37
C THR A 71 14.11 -13.91 -2.03
N LEU A 72 15.14 -13.31 -1.42
CA LEU A 72 16.51 -13.38 -1.93
C LEU A 72 17.07 -14.81 -1.94
N LYS A 73 16.76 -15.62 -0.92
CA LYS A 73 17.13 -17.03 -0.87
C LYS A 73 16.55 -17.81 -2.05
N MET A 74 15.28 -17.57 -2.37
CA MET A 74 14.58 -18.22 -3.49
C MET A 74 15.08 -17.73 -4.85
N ALA A 75 15.39 -16.44 -4.97
CA ALA A 75 15.69 -15.79 -6.25
C ALA A 75 17.16 -15.83 -6.65
N VAL A 76 18.07 -15.73 -5.68
CA VAL A 76 19.50 -15.51 -5.91
C VAL A 76 20.30 -16.70 -5.40
N HIS A 77 20.27 -16.97 -4.09
CA HIS A 77 21.07 -18.03 -3.48
C HIS A 77 20.51 -18.50 -2.14
N LYS A 78 20.27 -19.81 -2.01
CA LYS A 78 19.65 -20.45 -0.83
C LYS A 78 20.32 -20.15 0.52
N ASP A 79 21.64 -19.93 0.51
CA ASP A 79 22.43 -19.71 1.72
C ASP A 79 22.59 -18.22 2.07
N PHE A 80 21.97 -17.32 1.30
CA PHE A 80 21.94 -15.88 1.64
C PHE A 80 21.26 -15.67 2.99
N LYS A 81 21.84 -14.86 3.87
CA LYS A 81 21.24 -14.50 5.15
C LYS A 81 21.66 -13.08 5.51
N PHE A 82 20.76 -12.27 6.04
CA PHE A 82 21.18 -11.03 6.68
C PHE A 82 21.90 -11.34 8.00
N ASP A 83 22.88 -10.51 8.32
CA ASP A 83 23.45 -10.52 9.66
C ASP A 83 22.35 -10.07 10.65
N ALA A 84 22.11 -10.89 11.69
CA ALA A 84 21.00 -10.68 12.60
C ALA A 84 21.11 -9.36 13.36
N ASP A 85 22.33 -9.02 13.80
CA ASP A 85 22.61 -7.79 14.54
C ASP A 85 22.43 -6.57 13.63
N GLN A 86 22.79 -6.70 12.34
CA GLN A 86 22.56 -5.62 11.38
C GLN A 86 21.08 -5.44 11.06
N ALA A 87 20.33 -6.52 10.87
CA ALA A 87 18.90 -6.45 10.59
C ALA A 87 18.12 -5.82 11.76
N GLU A 88 18.46 -6.19 13.00
CA GLU A 88 17.90 -5.59 14.20
C GLU A 88 18.25 -4.09 14.32
N ASN A 89 19.52 -3.74 14.10
CA ASN A 89 19.94 -2.33 14.10
C ASN A 89 19.19 -1.49 13.05
N VAL A 90 18.92 -2.04 11.86
CA VAL A 90 18.13 -1.35 10.83
C VAL A 90 16.68 -1.21 11.28
N ALA A 91 16.10 -2.27 11.86
CA ALA A 91 14.74 -2.25 12.37
C ALA A 91 14.51 -1.13 13.41
N TYR A 92 15.40 -0.99 14.39
CA TYR A 92 15.31 0.08 15.39
C TYR A 92 15.56 1.48 14.83
N LYS A 93 16.38 1.62 13.78
CA LYS A 93 16.60 2.92 13.12
C LYS A 93 15.41 3.37 12.29
N VAL A 94 14.66 2.44 11.72
CA VAL A 94 13.48 2.73 10.88
C VAL A 94 12.22 2.83 11.72
N ALA A 95 12.13 2.11 12.85
CA ALA A 95 11.02 2.17 13.80
C ALA A 95 10.50 3.59 14.14
N PRO A 96 11.34 4.59 14.47
CA PRO A 96 10.85 5.94 14.77
C PRO A 96 10.15 6.61 13.58
N LEU A 97 10.48 6.26 12.34
CA LEU A 97 9.76 6.76 11.16
C LEU A 97 8.36 6.14 11.08
N ILE A 98 8.24 4.84 11.37
CA ILE A 98 6.96 4.14 11.41
C ILE A 98 6.08 4.71 12.52
N VAL A 99 6.63 4.94 13.70
CA VAL A 99 5.89 5.57 14.82
C VAL A 99 5.48 7.00 14.49
N LYS A 100 6.37 7.79 13.86
CA LYS A 100 6.08 9.19 13.51
C LYS A 100 5.00 9.33 12.45
N TYR A 101 5.00 8.48 11.43
CA TYR A 101 4.09 8.62 10.30
C TYR A 101 2.96 7.58 10.30
N GLY A 102 2.90 6.68 11.27
CA GLY A 102 1.84 5.67 11.40
C GLY A 102 1.70 4.77 10.17
N GLY A 103 2.79 4.53 9.45
CA GLY A 103 2.78 3.81 8.17
C GLY A 103 2.36 4.64 6.95
N LYS A 104 2.02 5.92 7.11
CA LYS A 104 1.85 6.85 5.98
C LYS A 104 3.22 7.32 5.48
N PRO A 105 3.39 7.58 4.17
CA PRO A 105 4.62 8.15 3.66
C PRO A 105 4.81 9.59 4.18
N PRO A 106 6.05 10.07 4.33
CA PRO A 106 6.30 11.48 4.64
C PRO A 106 5.70 12.41 3.56
N PRO A 107 5.31 13.66 3.90
CA PRO A 107 4.67 14.58 2.95
C PRO A 107 5.47 14.92 1.69
N TRP A 108 6.81 14.82 1.75
CA TRP A 108 7.67 15.05 0.59
C TRP A 108 7.70 13.85 -0.38
N LEU A 109 7.31 12.66 0.09
CA LEU A 109 7.27 11.42 -0.68
C LEU A 109 5.87 11.12 -1.21
N GLU A 110 4.83 11.67 -0.57
CA GLU A 110 3.43 11.51 -0.93
C GLU A 110 3.13 11.76 -2.41
N PRO A 111 3.67 12.82 -3.07
CA PRO A 111 3.43 13.05 -4.50
C PRO A 111 4.04 12.00 -5.42
N TYR A 112 5.04 11.24 -4.95
CA TYR A 112 5.77 10.24 -5.74
C TYR A 112 5.24 8.83 -5.57
N MET A 113 4.19 8.65 -4.76
CA MET A 113 3.64 7.32 -4.47
C MET A 113 3.17 6.62 -5.73
N ASP A 114 2.53 7.34 -6.66
CA ASP A 114 2.03 6.77 -7.91
C ASP A 114 3.19 6.31 -8.80
N GLU A 115 4.28 7.07 -8.89
CA GLU A 115 5.48 6.71 -9.65
C GLU A 115 6.22 5.54 -9.02
N ILE A 116 6.33 5.51 -7.69
CA ILE A 116 6.95 4.40 -6.96
C ILE A 116 6.13 3.12 -7.16
N MET A 117 4.81 3.20 -7.08
CA MET A 117 3.92 2.07 -7.32
C MET A 117 3.97 1.61 -8.78
N ALA A 118 4.02 2.53 -9.75
CA ALA A 118 4.20 2.19 -11.15
C ALA A 118 5.54 1.49 -11.39
N LEU A 119 6.64 2.03 -10.84
CA LEU A 119 7.95 1.41 -10.93
C LEU A 119 7.97 0.03 -10.26
N PHE A 120 7.33 -0.11 -9.10
CA PHE A 120 7.19 -1.37 -8.39
C PHE A 120 6.43 -2.39 -9.23
N ALA A 121 5.30 -2.02 -9.83
CA ALA A 121 4.51 -2.90 -10.69
C ALA A 121 5.29 -3.36 -11.91
N ILE A 122 5.98 -2.44 -12.60
CA ILE A 122 6.85 -2.74 -13.74
C ILE A 122 8.00 -3.66 -13.30
N GLY A 123 8.64 -3.36 -12.16
CA GLY A 123 9.73 -4.14 -11.60
C GLY A 123 9.29 -5.56 -11.23
N LEU A 124 8.14 -5.71 -10.58
CA LEU A 124 7.57 -6.99 -10.18
C LEU A 124 7.22 -7.84 -11.41
N LEU A 125 6.62 -7.24 -12.44
CA LEU A 125 6.32 -7.93 -13.70
C LEU A 125 7.61 -8.39 -14.40
N GLY A 126 8.61 -7.51 -14.51
CA GLY A 126 9.91 -7.84 -15.10
C GLY A 126 10.64 -8.96 -14.35
N PHE A 127 10.63 -8.89 -13.02
CA PHE A 127 11.22 -9.92 -12.16
C PHE A 127 10.51 -11.27 -12.30
N SER A 128 9.17 -11.29 -12.27
CA SER A 128 8.37 -12.50 -12.47
C SER A 128 8.66 -13.12 -13.84
N SER A 129 8.71 -12.30 -14.89
CA SER A 129 9.06 -12.75 -16.25
C SER A 129 10.44 -13.39 -16.30
N MET A 130 11.46 -12.78 -15.67
CA MET A 130 12.81 -13.35 -15.61
C MET A 130 12.83 -14.72 -14.90
N MET A 131 12.10 -14.87 -13.79
CA MET A 131 11.97 -16.15 -13.10
C MET A 131 11.30 -17.22 -13.96
N GLN A 132 10.22 -16.88 -14.68
CA GLN A 132 9.54 -17.80 -15.58
C GLN A 132 10.48 -18.29 -16.69
N VAL A 133 11.23 -17.38 -17.32
CA VAL A 133 12.21 -17.73 -18.36
C VAL A 133 13.30 -18.65 -17.79
N ARG A 134 13.80 -18.39 -16.59
CA ARG A 134 14.80 -19.27 -15.94
C ARG A 134 14.26 -20.67 -15.67
N LYS A 135 13.00 -20.78 -15.22
CA LYS A 135 12.35 -22.09 -14.98
C LYS A 135 12.20 -22.88 -16.27
N LEU A 136 11.68 -22.26 -17.33
CA LEU A 136 11.53 -22.88 -18.65
C LEU A 136 12.89 -23.36 -19.20
N LYS A 137 13.94 -22.53 -19.10
CA LYS A 137 15.30 -22.95 -19.49
C LYS A 137 15.81 -24.14 -18.69
N LEU A 138 15.49 -24.23 -17.40
CA LEU A 138 15.89 -25.37 -16.56
C LEU A 138 15.16 -26.65 -16.98
N GLU A 139 13.86 -26.54 -17.29
CA GLU A 139 13.05 -27.65 -17.80
C GLU A 139 13.57 -28.15 -19.15
N ASP A 140 13.92 -27.24 -20.06
CA ASP A 140 14.52 -27.56 -21.36
C ASP A 140 15.88 -28.28 -21.23
N VAL A 141 16.71 -27.88 -20.26
CA VAL A 141 17.99 -28.56 -20.02
C VAL A 141 17.77 -29.96 -19.44
N LYS A 142 16.79 -30.12 -18.54
CA LYS A 142 16.45 -31.43 -17.96
C LYS A 142 15.88 -32.38 -19.00
N SER A 143 14.97 -31.92 -19.86
CA SER A 143 14.39 -32.73 -20.93
C SER A 143 15.43 -33.14 -21.96
N LYS A 144 16.36 -32.24 -22.34
CA LYS A 144 17.48 -32.57 -23.23
C LYS A 144 18.44 -33.58 -22.61
N LYS A 145 18.75 -33.48 -21.32
CA LYS A 145 19.58 -34.49 -20.64
C LYS A 145 18.91 -35.86 -20.61
N ALA A 146 17.62 -35.91 -20.25
CA ALA A 146 16.86 -37.16 -20.25
C ALA A 146 16.77 -37.81 -21.65
N ALA A 147 16.61 -37.01 -22.71
CA ALA A 147 16.62 -37.50 -24.09
C ALA A 147 18.00 -37.98 -24.57
N ASN A 148 19.08 -37.42 -24.02
CA ASN A 148 20.44 -37.85 -24.36
C ASN A 148 20.82 -39.14 -23.64
N ASP A 149 20.39 -39.31 -22.38
CA ASP A 149 20.58 -40.55 -21.63
C ASP A 149 19.78 -41.70 -22.27
N ASP A 150 18.52 -41.47 -22.67
CA ASP A 150 17.66 -42.47 -23.33
C ASP A 150 18.10 -42.85 -24.76
N ASN A 151 18.97 -42.04 -25.40
CA ASN A 151 19.60 -42.39 -26.67
C ASN A 151 20.92 -43.15 -26.48
N ASN A 152 21.71 -42.81 -25.46
CA ASN A 152 22.94 -43.55 -25.13
C ASN A 152 22.63 -45.00 -24.70
N ASP A 153 21.52 -45.23 -23.99
CA ASP A 153 21.10 -46.57 -23.57
C ASP A 153 20.61 -47.45 -24.73
N LYS A 154 20.18 -46.84 -25.85
CA LYS A 154 19.75 -47.56 -27.07
C LYS A 154 20.88 -47.83 -28.05
N GLU A 155 21.96 -47.06 -28.00
CA GLU A 155 23.16 -47.27 -28.85
C GLU A 155 24.16 -48.26 -28.22
N ALA A 156 24.02 -48.54 -26.91
CA ALA A 156 24.83 -49.51 -26.17
C ALA A 156 24.21 -50.92 -26.04
N ALA A 157 23.04 -51.17 -26.65
CA ALA A 157 22.32 -52.45 -26.68
C ALA A 157 22.30 -53.07 -28.09
#